data_AF-A0A3D0PLU2-F1
#
_entry.id   AF-A0A3D0PLU2-F1
#
_cell.length_a   1.000
_cell.length_b   1.000
_cell.length_c   1.000
_cell.angle_alpha   90.00
_cell.angle_beta   90.00
_cell.angle_gamma   90.00
#
_symmetry.space_group_name_H-M   'P 1'
#
loop_
_entity.id
_entity.type
_entity.pdbx_description
1 polymer ?
#
loop_
_entity_poly.entity_id
_entity_poly.type
_entity_poly.pdbx_seq_one_letter_code
_entity_poly.pdbx_strand_id
1 'polypeptide(L)'
;QTINFYNINDLLYFVDLPGYGYAKVSESVKEKWGKMVEKYFKMSKQLKMVFLLVDIRHAPSENDRIMYDWIVYHGYQPVIIATKLDKIKRSQKDKQIKNIK
;
A
#
# COMPACT_ATOMS: atom_id res chain seq x y z
N GLN A 1 16.20 -1.86 3.92
CA GLN A 1 15.11 -1.42 3.01
C GLN A 1 15.21 0.09 2.86
N THR A 2 14.97 0.59 1.66
CA THR A 2 15.05 2.01 1.27
C THR A 2 13.67 2.51 0.86
N ILE A 3 13.47 3.83 0.92
CA ILE A 3 12.37 4.50 0.24
C ILE A 3 12.92 5.00 -1.08
N ASN A 4 12.28 4.63 -2.19
CA ASN A 4 12.76 4.99 -3.52
C ASN A 4 11.93 6.15 -4.08
N PHE A 5 12.58 7.17 -4.61
CA PHE A 5 11.95 8.36 -5.19
C PHE A 5 12.19 8.37 -6.69
N TYR A 6 11.11 8.46 -7.46
CA TYR A 6 11.12 8.49 -8.91
C TYR A 6 10.56 9.82 -9.38
N ASN A 7 11.42 10.64 -10.01
CA ASN A 7 11.03 11.91 -10.60
C ASN A 7 10.20 11.64 -11.86
N ILE A 8 9.00 12.23 -11.94
CA ILE A 8 8.13 12.18 -13.09
C ILE A 8 8.10 13.57 -13.73
N ASN A 9 8.88 13.74 -14.80
CA ASN A 9 8.92 14.94 -15.64
C ASN A 9 9.17 16.27 -14.88
N ASP A 10 9.86 16.23 -13.75
CA ASP A 10 10.08 17.35 -12.82
C ASP A 10 8.78 17.95 -12.24
N LEU A 11 7.66 17.24 -12.34
CA LEU A 11 6.35 17.69 -11.86
C LEU A 11 5.97 17.08 -10.51
N LEU A 12 6.32 15.82 -10.30
CA LEU A 12 6.00 15.09 -9.07
C LEU A 12 6.97 13.94 -8.85
N TYR A 13 6.93 13.38 -7.64
CA TYR A 13 7.64 12.15 -7.32
C TYR A 13 6.65 11.03 -7.05
N PHE A 14 6.88 9.88 -7.67
CA PHE A 14 6.38 8.62 -7.13
C PHE A 14 7.35 8.10 -6.09
N VAL A 15 6.80 7.75 -4.94
CA VAL A 15 7.57 7.29 -3.80
C VAL A 15 7.16 5.87 -3.48
N ASP A 16 8.08 4.95 -3.74
CA ASP A 16 7.90 3.54 -3.48
C ASP A 16 8.41 3.22 -2.07
N LEU A 17 7.46 2.84 -1.22
CA LEU A 17 7.72 2.40 0.14
C LEU A 17 7.99 0.90 0.12
N PRO A 18 8.84 0.38 1.02
CA PRO A 18 9.07 -1.05 1.06
C PRO A 18 7.75 -1.82 1.29
N GLY A 19 7.63 -3.03 0.77
CA GLY A 19 6.41 -3.83 0.96
C GLY A 19 6.19 -4.25 2.43
N TYR A 20 4.96 -4.09 2.92
CA TYR A 20 4.55 -4.47 4.28
C TYR A 20 4.16 -5.97 4.43
N GLY A 21 3.92 -6.66 3.31
CA GLY A 21 3.37 -8.02 3.29
C GLY A 21 4.36 -9.17 3.42
N TYR A 22 5.63 -8.91 3.75
CA TYR A 22 6.63 -9.99 3.84
C TYR A 22 6.39 -10.87 5.08
N ALA A 23 5.63 -11.95 4.90
CA ALA A 23 5.28 -12.95 5.92
C ALA A 23 6.49 -13.67 6.56
N LYS A 24 7.71 -13.49 6.04
CA LYS A 24 8.94 -14.14 6.51
C LYS A 24 9.95 -13.19 7.16
N VAL A 25 9.61 -11.91 7.39
CA VAL A 25 10.53 -10.99 8.07
C VAL A 25 10.36 -11.04 9.58
N SER A 26 11.47 -10.89 10.31
CA SER A 26 11.47 -10.80 11.77
C SER A 26 10.63 -9.63 12.25
N GLU A 27 10.11 -9.75 13.47
CA GLU A 27 9.32 -8.71 14.13
C GLU A 27 10.06 -7.36 14.18
N SER A 28 11.38 -7.39 14.41
CA SER A 28 12.25 -6.21 14.35
C SER A 28 12.25 -5.49 12.99
N VAL A 29 12.09 -6.23 11.89
CA VAL A 29 12.02 -5.65 10.54
C VAL A 29 10.65 -5.02 10.31
N LYS A 30 9.57 -5.62 10.81
CA LYS A 30 8.22 -5.03 10.78
C LYS A 30 8.18 -3.71 11.56
N GLU A 31 8.78 -3.67 12.74
CA GLU A 31 8.83 -2.46 13.56
C GLU A 31 9.67 -1.36 12.89
N LYS A 32 10.84 -1.70 12.33
CA LYS A 32 11.68 -0.75 11.58
C LYS A 32 10.97 -0.20 10.35
N TRP A 33 10.22 -1.06 9.66
CA TRP A 33 9.39 -0.66 8.53
C TRP A 33 8.28 0.31 8.96
N GLY A 34 7.55 -0.02 10.04
CA GLY A 34 6.50 0.83 10.59
C GLY A 34 7.03 2.23 10.93
N LYS A 35 8.15 2.30 11.67
CA LYS A 35 8.82 3.57 12.01
C LYS A 35 9.24 4.39 10.78
N MET A 36 9.71 3.71 9.73
CA MET A 36 10.16 4.36 8.49
C MET A 36 9.00 5.00 7.73
N VAL A 37 7.92 4.25 7.56
CA VAL A 37 6.71 4.75 6.91
C VAL A 37 6.08 5.85 7.77
N GLU A 38 6.16 5.76 9.10
CA GLU A 38 5.48 6.72 9.99
C GLU A 38 6.16 8.07 9.89
N LYS A 39 7.49 8.01 9.89
CA LYS A 39 8.34 9.17 9.65
C LYS A 39 8.04 9.78 8.29
N TYR A 40 7.84 8.97 7.24
CA TYR A 40 7.51 9.49 5.91
C TYR A 40 6.15 10.20 5.89
N PHE A 41 5.10 9.59 6.43
CA PHE A 41 3.75 10.18 6.49
C PHE A 41 3.70 11.47 7.33
N LYS A 42 4.46 11.53 8.43
CA LYS A 42 4.53 12.72 9.30
C LYS A 42 5.38 13.84 8.71
N MET A 43 6.49 13.53 8.04
CA MET A 43 7.44 14.53 7.56
C MET A 43 7.13 15.02 6.14
N SER A 44 6.46 14.22 5.31
CA SER A 44 6.22 14.56 3.91
C SER A 44 5.06 15.55 3.78
N LYS A 45 5.35 16.84 3.92
CA LYS A 45 4.38 17.94 3.69
C LYS A 45 3.84 17.98 2.25
N GLN A 46 4.52 17.30 1.32
CA GLN A 46 4.15 17.24 -0.10
C GLN A 46 3.37 15.97 -0.45
N LEU A 47 3.16 15.04 0.48
CA LEU A 47 2.35 13.84 0.22
C LEU A 47 0.91 14.25 -0.12
N LYS A 48 0.48 13.97 -1.36
CA LYS A 48 -0.87 14.31 -1.84
C LYS A 48 -1.81 13.12 -1.90
N MET A 49 -1.29 11.94 -2.17
CA MET A 49 -2.09 10.74 -2.40
C MET A 49 -1.30 9.50 -2.02
N VAL A 50 -2.01 8.50 -1.52
CA VAL A 50 -1.45 7.18 -1.18
C VAL A 50 -2.14 6.14 -2.04
N PHE A 51 -1.37 5.30 -2.72
CA PHE A 51 -1.89 4.16 -3.46
C PHE A 51 -1.65 2.89 -2.66
N LEU A 52 -2.73 2.19 -2.29
CA LEU A 52 -2.65 0.91 -1.59
C LEU A 52 -2.87 -0.22 -2.60
N LEU A 53 -1.80 -0.94 -2.93
CA LEU A 53 -1.87 -2.05 -3.89
C LEU A 53 -2.29 -3.33 -3.18
N VAL A 54 -3.41 -3.91 -3.60
CA VAL A 54 -3.92 -5.20 -3.11
C VAL A 54 -3.99 -6.20 -4.25
N ASP A 55 -3.87 -7.50 -3.95
CA ASP A 55 -3.93 -8.57 -4.95
C ASP A 55 -5.37 -9.05 -5.12
N ILE A 56 -5.97 -8.85 -6.30
CA ILE A 56 -7.40 -9.15 -6.54
C ILE A 56 -7.75 -10.64 -6.44
N ARG A 57 -6.75 -11.53 -6.43
CA ARG A 57 -7.00 -12.98 -6.36
C ARG A 57 -7.48 -13.43 -4.99
N HIS A 58 -7.20 -12.65 -3.94
CA HIS A 58 -7.45 -13.00 -2.55
C HIS A 58 -8.22 -11.88 -1.85
N ALA A 59 -8.88 -12.21 -0.74
CA ALA A 59 -9.38 -11.18 0.16
C ALA A 59 -8.18 -10.39 0.73
N PRO A 60 -8.34 -9.08 1.04
CA PRO A 60 -7.28 -8.31 1.70
C PRO A 60 -6.77 -9.03 2.94
N SER A 61 -5.46 -9.17 3.03
CA SER A 61 -4.79 -9.77 4.18
C SER A 61 -4.92 -8.88 5.41
N GLU A 62 -4.62 -9.43 6.58
CA GLU A 62 -4.55 -8.65 7.82
C GLU A 62 -3.60 -7.45 7.69
N ASN A 63 -2.45 -7.63 7.03
CA ASN A 63 -1.51 -6.53 6.81
C ASN A 63 -2.07 -5.44 5.88
N ASP A 64 -2.90 -5.80 4.89
CA ASP A 64 -3.57 -4.82 4.02
C ASP A 64 -4.55 -3.95 4.82
N ARG A 65 -5.28 -4.57 5.75
CA ARG A 65 -6.22 -3.86 6.65
C ARG A 65 -5.49 -2.96 7.62
N ILE A 66 -4.45 -3.46 8.28
CA ILE A 66 -3.58 -2.65 9.15
C ILE A 66 -3.02 -1.46 8.39
N MET A 67 -2.57 -1.67 7.14
CA MET A 67 -2.06 -0.58 6.31
C MET A 67 -3.11 0.46 6.01
N TYR A 68 -4.30 0.01 5.60
CA TYR A 68 -5.43 0.89 5.34
C TYR A 68 -5.78 1.73 6.57
N ASP A 69 -5.98 1.09 7.72
CA ASP A 69 -6.33 1.77 8.98
C ASP A 69 -5.28 2.80 9.36
N TRP A 70 -4.01 2.48 9.12
CA TRP A 70 -2.91 3.37 9.45
C TRP A 70 -2.82 4.58 8.51
N ILE A 71 -3.08 4.41 7.21
CA ILE A 71 -3.18 5.50 6.25
C ILE A 71 -4.33 6.44 6.65
N VAL A 72 -5.50 5.87 7.00
CA VAL A 72 -6.69 6.61 7.43
C VAL A 72 -6.46 7.34 8.75
N TYR A 73 -5.82 6.68 9.72
CA TYR A 73 -5.45 7.28 11.01
C TYR A 73 -4.57 8.53 10.86
N HIS A 74 -3.69 8.55 9.86
CA HIS A 74 -2.84 9.70 9.54
C HIS A 74 -3.55 10.78 8.68
N GLY A 75 -4.86 10.64 8.44
CA GLY A 75 -5.68 11.63 7.74
C GLY A 75 -5.69 11.50 6.21
N TYR A 76 -5.18 10.41 5.66
CA TYR A 76 -5.16 10.17 4.22
C TYR A 76 -6.26 9.18 3.81
N GLN A 77 -6.84 9.38 2.62
CA GLN A 77 -7.74 8.42 2.00
C GLN A 77 -7.00 7.71 0.86
N PRO A 78 -6.67 6.42 1.00
CA PRO A 78 -5.90 5.72 -0.02
C PRO A 78 -6.75 5.43 -1.26
N VAL A 79 -6.13 5.51 -2.43
CA VAL A 79 -6.67 4.90 -3.64
C VAL A 79 -6.28 3.42 -3.64
N ILE A 80 -7.26 2.54 -3.46
CA ILE A 80 -7.04 1.10 -3.48
C ILE A 80 -6.90 0.64 -4.93
N ILE A 81 -5.75 0.04 -5.26
CA ILE A 81 -5.47 -0.54 -6.57
C ILE A 81 -5.51 -2.06 -6.44
N ALA A 82 -6.58 -2.68 -6.96
CA ALA A 82 -6.69 -4.13 -7.07
C ALA A 82 -5.88 -4.64 -8.28
N THR A 83 -4.65 -5.06 -8.03
CA THR A 83 -3.69 -5.57 -9.03
C THR A 83 -3.97 -7.00 -9.45
N LYS A 84 -3.26 -7.49 -10.48
CA LYS A 84 -3.31 -8.87 -11.00
C LYS A 84 -4.67 -9.32 -11.53
N LEU A 85 -5.42 -8.38 -12.12
CA LEU A 85 -6.68 -8.67 -12.80
C LEU A 85 -6.53 -9.72 -13.90
N ASP A 86 -5.37 -9.79 -14.55
CA ASP A 86 -5.05 -10.79 -15.58
C ASP A 86 -5.08 -12.24 -15.05
N LYS A 87 -5.01 -12.43 -13.74
CA LYS A 87 -4.95 -13.76 -13.11
C LYS A 87 -6.30 -14.32 -12.67
N ILE A 88 -7.41 -13.59 -12.89
CA ILE A 88 -8.76 -14.07 -12.56
C ILE A 88 -9.63 -14.16 -13.82
N LYS A 89 -10.63 -15.05 -13.80
CA LYS A 89 -11.62 -15.09 -14.89
C LYS A 89 -12.47 -13.83 -14.84
N ARG A 90 -12.90 -13.32 -16.00
CA ARG A 90 -13.75 -12.12 -16.10
C ARG A 90 -15.03 -12.23 -15.24
N SER A 91 -15.62 -13.42 -15.13
CA SER A 91 -16.79 -13.70 -14.30
C SER A 91 -16.54 -13.58 -12.79
N GLN A 92 -15.29 -13.65 -12.34
CA GLN A 92 -14.92 -13.54 -10.93
C GLN A 92 -14.66 -12.08 -10.49
N LYS A 93 -14.53 -11.15 -11.44
CA LYS A 93 -14.14 -9.76 -11.19
C LYS A 93 -15.03 -9.08 -10.14
N ASP A 94 -16.34 -9.08 -10.36
CA ASP A 94 -17.26 -8.34 -9.47
C ASP A 94 -17.34 -8.97 -8.07
N LYS A 95 -17.22 -10.30 -7.99
CA LYS A 95 -17.13 -11.03 -6.73
C LYS A 95 -15.87 -10.62 -5.96
N GLN A 96 -14.71 -10.56 -6.63
CA GLN A 96 -13.46 -10.18 -5.97
C GLN A 96 -13.42 -8.70 -5.57
N ILE A 97 -13.98 -7.81 -6.41
CA ILE A 97 -14.11 -6.39 -6.05
C ILE A 97 -14.98 -6.23 -4.80
N LYS A 98 -16.07 -6.99 -4.67
CA LYS A 98 -16.90 -6.99 -3.46
C LYS A 98 -16.17 -7.49 -2.21
N ASN A 99 -15.17 -8.37 -2.36
CA ASN A 99 -14.39 -8.86 -1.21
C ASN A 99 -13.34 -7.84 -0.73
N ILE A 100 -13.02 -6.83 -1.54
CA ILE A 100 -12.04 -5.79 -1.24
C ILE A 100 -12.71 -4.53 -0.66
N LYS A 101 -13.95 -4.25 -1.09
CA LYS A 101 -14.79 -3.18 -0.52
C LYS A 101 -15.32 -3.54 0.86
#